data_AF-A0A7K4J2G8-F1
#
_entry.id   AF-A0A7K4J2G8-F1
#
_cell.length_a   1.000
_cell.length_b   1.000
_cell.length_c   1.000
_cell.angle_alpha   90.00
_cell.angle_beta   90.00
_cell.angle_gamma   90.00
#
_symmetry.space_group_name_H-M   'P 1'
#
loop_
_entity.id
_entity.type
_entity.pdbx_description
1 polymer ?
#
loop_
_entity_poly.entity_id
_entity_poly.type
_entity_poly.pdbx_seq_one_letter_code
_entity_poly.pdbx_strand_id
1 'polypeptide(L)'
;CAIDEHQCGSGECIPLHNLCDNLPQCEDGSDEAKCVRLFNGSLSTEGLVQARIGNTWHLACAEDWDEQISDSVCQLLGLRDTNTSTTVLFTGGGPFVHITKAANHSLIFTKRWSNKTCYITLKIYKSLLFNVIFTILACGKQLMIQTNRTRIAGGSDARRGAWPWIVSLHFNSRPVCGASLVNDEWLVTAAHCAYGRQLKPSQWKAVLGLYEQSEMTQPPTIVENIDQIVINPHYMKRTKDSDIALMHLQHKVKYTDYIQPICLPEKNQQFLPGITCAIAGWGNI
;
A
#
# COMPACT_ATOMS: atom_id res chain seq x y z
N CYS A 1 -22.55 16.79 24.79
CA CYS A 1 -23.38 15.67 24.34
C CYS A 1 -23.58 14.70 25.49
N ALA A 2 -24.69 13.98 25.50
CA ALA A 2 -25.01 12.90 26.43
C ALA A 2 -24.15 11.64 26.17
N ILE A 3 -24.32 10.61 27.01
CA ILE A 3 -23.55 9.35 26.93
C ILE A 3 -23.88 8.56 25.64
N ASP A 4 -25.09 8.75 25.12
CA ASP A 4 -25.67 8.13 23.94
C ASP A 4 -25.58 9.01 22.67
N GLU A 5 -24.79 10.10 22.72
CA GLU A 5 -24.58 11.03 21.62
C GLU A 5 -23.10 11.11 21.19
N HIS A 6 -22.86 11.39 19.91
CA HIS A 6 -21.58 11.78 19.35
C HIS A 6 -21.47 13.30 19.25
N GLN A 7 -20.27 13.85 19.49
CA GLN A 7 -19.99 15.28 19.26
C GLN A 7 -19.32 15.47 17.90
N CYS A 8 -19.99 16.19 16.99
CA CYS A 8 -19.46 16.62 15.70
C CYS A 8 -18.23 17.53 15.88
N GLY A 9 -17.37 17.61 14.87
CA GLY A 9 -16.26 18.58 14.82
C GLY A 9 -16.74 20.04 14.76
N SER A 10 -17.95 20.29 14.24
CA SER A 10 -18.68 21.56 14.33
C SER A 10 -19.10 21.94 15.76
N GLY A 11 -19.09 20.98 16.69
CA GLY A 11 -19.48 21.14 18.09
C GLY A 11 -20.91 20.66 18.42
N GLU A 12 -21.72 20.33 17.41
CA GLU A 12 -23.08 19.80 17.57
C GLU A 12 -23.10 18.37 18.16
N CYS A 13 -24.27 17.92 18.60
CA CYS A 13 -24.47 16.60 19.19
C CYS A 13 -25.51 15.80 18.39
N ILE A 14 -25.15 14.61 17.91
CA ILE A 14 -26.05 13.69 17.20
C ILE A 14 -26.18 12.36 17.95
N PRO A 15 -27.29 11.61 17.81
CA PRO A 15 -27.41 10.29 18.42
C PRO A 15 -26.37 9.28 17.91
N LEU A 16 -25.85 8.40 18.79
CA LEU A 16 -24.84 7.39 18.42
C LEU A 16 -25.27 6.38 17.35
N HIS A 17 -26.56 6.29 17.01
CA HIS A 17 -27.06 5.40 15.95
C HIS A 17 -26.95 6.00 14.55
N ASN A 18 -26.79 7.31 14.46
CA ASN A 18 -26.53 8.05 13.23
C ASN A 18 -25.04 8.03 12.83
N LEU A 19 -24.15 7.71 13.78
CA LEU A 19 -22.72 7.65 13.53
C LEU A 19 -22.36 6.47 12.60
N CYS A 20 -21.82 6.77 11.42
CA CYS A 20 -21.43 5.80 10.39
C CYS A 20 -22.62 5.09 9.72
N ASP A 21 -23.68 5.83 9.41
CA ASP A 21 -24.89 5.33 8.75
C ASP A 21 -24.97 5.65 7.23
N ASN A 22 -23.95 6.31 6.68
CA ASN A 22 -23.84 6.87 5.33
C ASN A 22 -24.72 8.10 5.04
N LEU A 23 -25.23 8.79 6.05
CA LEU A 23 -25.91 10.08 5.92
C LEU A 23 -25.18 11.12 6.78
N PRO A 24 -24.72 12.26 6.23
CA PRO A 24 -24.14 13.31 7.07
C PRO A 24 -25.25 14.06 7.82
N GLN A 25 -25.28 13.96 9.15
CA GLN A 25 -26.13 14.78 10.02
C GLN A 25 -25.35 15.92 10.70
N CYS A 26 -24.05 15.76 10.92
CA CYS A 26 -23.13 16.83 11.29
C CYS A 26 -22.92 17.78 10.09
N GLU A 27 -22.99 19.10 10.31
CA GLU A 27 -22.71 20.10 9.25
C GLU A 27 -21.33 19.95 8.58
N ASP A 28 -20.35 19.40 9.30
CA ASP A 28 -18.99 19.15 8.81
C ASP A 28 -18.75 17.72 8.30
N GLY A 29 -19.77 16.85 8.32
CA GLY A 29 -19.67 15.44 7.94
C GLY A 29 -18.71 14.61 8.80
N SER A 30 -18.43 15.05 10.04
CA SER A 30 -17.48 14.39 10.94
C SER A 30 -17.97 13.08 11.55
N ASP A 31 -19.26 12.84 11.49
CA ASP A 31 -19.97 11.60 11.81
C ASP A 31 -19.62 10.45 10.86
N GLU A 32 -19.62 10.73 9.56
CA GLU A 32 -19.24 9.77 8.52
C GLU A 32 -17.72 9.70 8.30
N ALA A 33 -16.96 10.54 8.99
CA ALA A 33 -15.50 10.50 8.96
C ALA A 33 -14.92 9.43 9.91
N LYS A 34 -13.94 8.65 9.41
CA LYS A 34 -13.16 7.67 10.19
C LYS A 34 -14.01 6.51 10.77
N CYS A 35 -15.03 6.09 10.03
CA CYS A 35 -15.84 4.91 10.38
C CYS A 35 -15.08 3.59 10.38
N VAL A 36 -13.90 3.55 9.76
CA VAL A 36 -13.00 2.39 9.74
C VAL A 36 -11.61 2.80 10.22
N ARG A 37 -10.92 1.87 10.89
CA ARG A 37 -9.50 2.00 11.28
C ARG A 37 -8.76 0.68 11.13
N LEU A 38 -7.43 0.74 11.18
CA LEU A 38 -6.54 -0.42 11.27
C LEU A 38 -6.08 -0.62 12.72
N PHE A 39 -5.94 -1.87 13.13
CA PHE A 39 -5.57 -2.27 14.49
C PHE A 39 -4.50 -3.36 14.47
N ASN A 40 -3.51 -3.28 15.36
CA ASN A 40 -2.47 -4.32 15.52
C ASN A 40 -1.69 -4.68 14.23
N GLY A 41 -1.48 -3.69 13.35
CA GLY A 41 -0.44 -3.73 12.32
C GLY A 41 0.90 -3.22 12.87
N SER A 42 2.01 -3.55 12.20
CA SER A 42 3.33 -2.99 12.56
C SER A 42 3.51 -1.58 12.00
N LEU A 43 2.75 -1.24 10.95
CA LEU A 43 2.67 0.09 10.32
C LEU A 43 1.29 0.73 10.51
N SER A 44 1.23 2.07 10.44
CA SER A 44 -0.02 2.86 10.49
C SER A 44 -0.99 2.63 9.32
N THR A 45 -0.57 1.85 8.32
CA THR A 45 -1.26 1.61 7.05
C THR A 45 -1.53 0.14 6.78
N GLU A 46 -1.22 -0.74 7.73
CA GLU A 46 -1.52 -2.16 7.69
C GLU A 46 -2.21 -2.60 8.99
N GLY A 47 -2.65 -3.85 9.04
CA GLY A 47 -3.26 -4.44 10.24
C GLY A 47 -4.76 -4.68 10.09
N LEU A 48 -5.35 -5.15 11.18
CA LEU A 48 -6.70 -5.69 11.28
C LEU A 48 -7.74 -4.59 11.09
N VAL A 49 -8.60 -4.71 10.08
CA VAL A 49 -9.71 -3.76 9.89
C VAL A 49 -10.70 -3.83 11.05
N GLN A 50 -11.01 -2.66 11.60
CA GLN A 50 -12.08 -2.45 12.57
C GLN A 50 -13.05 -1.39 12.06
N ALA A 51 -14.34 -1.71 12.02
CA ALA A 51 -15.39 -0.71 11.80
C ALA A 51 -15.97 -0.23 13.14
N ARG A 52 -16.42 1.02 13.18
CA ARG A 52 -17.11 1.63 14.32
C ARG A 52 -18.61 1.43 14.18
N ILE A 53 -19.30 1.04 15.25
CA ILE A 53 -20.76 0.97 15.26
C ILE A 53 -21.31 1.50 16.59
N GLY A 54 -21.72 2.77 16.60
CA GLY A 54 -21.89 3.55 17.83
C GLY A 54 -20.53 3.79 18.49
N ASN A 55 -20.44 3.66 19.82
CA ASN A 55 -19.18 3.94 20.52
C ASN A 55 -18.20 2.74 20.63
N THR A 56 -18.49 1.60 20.01
CA THR A 56 -17.64 0.39 20.04
C THR A 56 -16.98 0.11 18.70
N TRP A 57 -15.73 -0.35 18.75
CA TRP A 57 -14.97 -0.84 17.61
C TRP A 57 -15.14 -2.35 17.47
N HIS A 58 -15.47 -2.81 16.27
CA HIS A 58 -15.71 -4.22 15.96
C HIS A 58 -14.66 -4.71 14.96
N LEU A 59 -14.10 -5.91 15.17
CA LEU A 59 -13.18 -6.54 14.22
C LEU A 59 -13.95 -7.09 13.02
N ALA A 60 -13.46 -6.80 11.81
CA ALA A 60 -14.11 -7.25 10.59
C ALA A 60 -13.85 -8.74 10.30
N CYS A 61 -14.92 -9.49 10.03
CA CYS A 61 -14.82 -10.85 9.50
C CYS A 61 -14.46 -10.83 8.01
N ALA A 62 -13.62 -11.78 7.57
CA ALA A 62 -13.34 -12.03 6.16
C ALA A 62 -14.40 -12.92 5.44
N GLU A 63 -15.57 -13.10 6.05
CA GLU A 63 -16.72 -13.80 5.44
C GLU A 63 -17.32 -12.89 4.36
N ASP A 64 -17.56 -13.44 3.16
CA ASP A 64 -18.02 -12.71 1.96
C ASP A 64 -17.21 -11.45 1.58
N TRP A 65 -15.93 -11.38 1.99
CA TRP A 65 -15.07 -10.25 1.67
C TRP A 65 -14.51 -10.34 0.24
N ASP A 66 -14.63 -9.24 -0.52
CA ASP A 66 -14.13 -9.13 -1.89
C ASP A 66 -13.21 -7.90 -2.12
N GLU A 67 -12.69 -7.79 -3.33
CA GLU A 67 -11.85 -6.66 -3.78
C GLU A 67 -12.62 -5.33 -3.69
N GLN A 68 -13.92 -5.33 -3.96
CA GLN A 68 -14.75 -4.13 -3.93
C GLN A 68 -14.97 -3.55 -2.52
N ILE A 69 -15.11 -4.40 -1.50
CA ILE A 69 -15.13 -4.00 -0.10
C ILE A 69 -13.75 -3.49 0.30
N SER A 70 -12.68 -4.12 -0.21
CA SER A 70 -11.29 -3.69 0.02
C SER A 70 -11.07 -2.25 -0.44
N ASP A 71 -11.44 -1.92 -1.68
CA ASP A 71 -11.32 -0.56 -2.24
C ASP A 71 -12.11 0.46 -1.42
N SER A 72 -13.37 0.13 -1.10
CA SER A 72 -14.27 1.00 -0.33
C SER A 72 -13.72 1.29 1.07
N VAL A 73 -13.14 0.29 1.74
CA VAL A 73 -12.48 0.46 3.04
C VAL A 73 -11.20 1.29 2.92
N CYS A 74 -10.42 1.11 1.85
CA CYS A 74 -9.22 1.91 1.61
C CYS A 74 -9.55 3.38 1.41
N GLN A 75 -10.59 3.68 0.61
CA GLN A 75 -11.09 5.04 0.42
C GLN A 75 -11.51 5.69 1.75
N LEU A 76 -12.24 4.98 2.63
CA LEU A 76 -12.59 5.47 3.98
C LEU A 76 -11.38 5.66 4.91
N LEU A 77 -10.28 4.95 4.68
CA LEU A 77 -9.01 5.11 5.41
C LEU A 77 -8.09 6.18 4.80
N GLY A 78 -8.45 6.78 3.66
CA GLY A 78 -7.59 7.70 2.91
C GLY A 78 -6.39 7.00 2.23
N LEU A 79 -6.52 5.71 1.92
CA LEU A 79 -5.54 4.89 1.21
C LEU A 79 -6.04 4.64 -0.23
N ARG A 80 -5.16 4.68 -1.24
CA ARG A 80 -5.56 4.73 -2.66
C ARG A 80 -5.18 3.45 -3.42
N ASP A 81 -6.20 2.69 -3.81
CA ASP A 81 -6.36 1.76 -4.97
C ASP A 81 -5.19 0.88 -5.47
N THR A 82 -4.16 0.58 -4.66
CA THR A 82 -3.18 -0.50 -4.97
C THR A 82 -2.98 -1.40 -3.76
N ASN A 83 -4.01 -2.17 -3.40
CA ASN A 83 -4.07 -2.91 -2.13
C ASN A 83 -4.13 -4.42 -2.38
N THR A 84 -3.25 -5.18 -1.74
CA THR A 84 -3.35 -6.64 -1.67
C THR A 84 -3.99 -7.07 -0.35
N SER A 85 -5.23 -7.51 -0.42
CA SER A 85 -5.98 -8.08 0.71
C SER A 85 -5.42 -9.43 1.14
N THR A 86 -5.19 -9.63 2.44
CA THR A 86 -4.84 -10.96 2.98
C THR A 86 -5.72 -11.35 4.17
N THR A 87 -6.07 -12.63 4.22
CA THR A 87 -6.84 -13.29 5.27
C THR A 87 -5.92 -13.85 6.36
N VAL A 88 -5.98 -13.30 7.58
CA VAL A 88 -5.11 -13.65 8.70
C VAL A 88 -5.88 -14.38 9.81
N LEU A 89 -5.32 -15.48 10.29
CA LEU A 89 -5.84 -16.27 11.40
C LEU A 89 -5.76 -15.49 12.72
N PHE A 90 -6.88 -15.31 13.43
CA PHE A 90 -6.95 -14.58 14.70
C PHE A 90 -7.59 -15.41 15.82
N THR A 91 -6.90 -15.50 16.96
CA THR A 91 -7.28 -16.31 18.13
C THR A 91 -7.85 -15.50 19.29
N GLY A 92 -7.97 -14.17 19.17
CA GLY A 92 -8.60 -13.33 20.17
C GLY A 92 -10.13 -13.35 20.10
N GLY A 93 -10.77 -13.18 21.27
CA GLY A 93 -12.20 -12.90 21.36
C GLY A 93 -12.48 -11.39 21.30
N GLY A 94 -13.61 -11.00 20.71
CA GLY A 94 -14.04 -9.60 20.65
C GLY A 94 -15.39 -9.43 19.97
N PRO A 95 -15.95 -8.20 19.94
CA PRO A 95 -17.12 -7.89 19.15
C PRO A 95 -16.75 -7.87 17.66
N PHE A 96 -17.49 -8.61 16.84
CA PHE A 96 -17.25 -8.73 15.40
C PHE A 96 -18.26 -7.91 14.58
N VAL A 97 -17.86 -7.53 13.37
CA VAL A 97 -18.69 -6.89 12.34
C VAL A 97 -18.59 -7.68 11.04
N HIS A 98 -19.73 -7.85 10.38
CA HIS A 98 -19.81 -8.28 8.99
C HIS A 98 -19.94 -7.02 8.13
N ILE A 99 -19.05 -6.85 7.16
CA ILE A 99 -19.03 -5.69 6.26
C ILE A 99 -19.51 -6.16 4.89
N THR A 100 -20.55 -5.54 4.35
CA THR A 100 -21.03 -5.79 2.99
C THR A 100 -21.12 -4.48 2.21
N LYS A 101 -21.09 -4.59 0.88
CA LYS A 101 -21.28 -3.45 -0.02
C LYS A 101 -22.75 -3.39 -0.46
N ALA A 102 -23.35 -2.21 -0.35
CA ALA A 102 -24.69 -1.92 -0.81
C ALA A 102 -24.72 -1.58 -2.32
N ALA A 103 -25.90 -1.61 -2.94
CA ALA A 103 -26.06 -1.34 -4.38
C ALA A 103 -25.68 0.10 -4.79
N ASN A 104 -25.70 1.04 -3.85
CA ASN A 104 -25.21 2.42 -3.99
C ASN A 104 -23.68 2.54 -3.76
N HIS A 105 -22.96 1.43 -3.66
CA HIS A 105 -21.53 1.33 -3.33
C HIS A 105 -21.12 1.71 -1.90
N SER A 106 -22.07 2.05 -1.01
CA SER A 106 -21.76 2.33 0.39
C SER A 106 -21.49 1.05 1.19
N LEU A 107 -20.79 1.16 2.32
CA LEU A 107 -20.56 0.02 3.21
C LEU A 107 -21.67 -0.09 4.25
N ILE A 108 -22.10 -1.33 4.52
CA ILE A 108 -23.04 -1.67 5.59
C ILE A 108 -22.29 -2.42 6.69
N PHE A 109 -22.36 -1.90 7.91
CA PHE A 109 -21.72 -2.49 9.09
C PHE A 109 -22.74 -3.26 9.95
N THR A 110 -22.76 -4.59 9.82
CA THR A 110 -23.72 -5.44 10.57
C THR A 110 -23.08 -5.99 11.84
N LYS A 111 -23.62 -5.64 13.01
CA LYS A 111 -23.20 -6.19 14.32
C LYS A 111 -23.46 -7.70 14.36
N ARG A 112 -22.41 -8.50 14.60
CA ARG A 112 -22.57 -9.93 14.91
C ARG A 112 -22.88 -10.10 16.40
N TRP A 113 -24.09 -10.56 16.73
CA TRP A 113 -24.50 -10.76 18.12
C TRP A 113 -23.73 -11.93 18.78
N SER A 114 -23.66 -11.90 20.11
CA SER A 114 -22.87 -12.78 20.98
C SER A 114 -22.83 -14.26 20.55
N ASN A 115 -21.65 -14.90 20.72
CA ASN A 115 -21.33 -16.31 20.45
C ASN A 115 -21.24 -16.75 18.96
N LYS A 116 -20.86 -15.87 18.03
CA LYS A 116 -20.47 -16.28 16.66
C LYS A 116 -19.08 -15.76 16.27
N THR A 117 -18.10 -16.67 16.37
CA THR A 117 -16.81 -16.66 15.64
C THR A 117 -17.02 -16.32 14.16
N CYS A 118 -16.05 -15.66 13.53
CA CYS A 118 -16.03 -15.53 12.07
C CYS A 118 -15.65 -16.89 11.46
N TYR A 119 -16.51 -17.47 10.60
CA TYR A 119 -16.22 -18.74 9.93
C TYR A 119 -15.93 -18.50 8.45
N ILE A 120 -14.90 -19.16 7.92
CA ILE A 120 -14.86 -19.54 6.51
C ILE A 120 -15.11 -21.04 6.47
N THR A 121 -16.10 -21.50 5.69
CA THR A 121 -16.32 -22.92 5.41
C THR A 121 -15.28 -23.44 4.42
N LEU A 122 -14.02 -23.52 4.86
CA LEU A 122 -13.01 -24.34 4.20
C LEU A 122 -13.52 -25.78 4.16
N LYS A 123 -13.94 -26.22 2.96
CA LYS A 123 -14.61 -27.51 2.67
C LYS A 123 -13.79 -28.78 2.98
N ILE A 124 -12.68 -28.68 3.71
CA ILE A 124 -11.58 -29.65 3.67
C ILE A 124 -11.32 -30.36 5.01
N TYR A 125 -11.49 -29.74 6.19
CA TYR A 125 -11.24 -30.42 7.47
C TYR A 125 -12.26 -30.15 8.59
N LYS A 126 -12.59 -31.21 9.34
CA LYS A 126 -13.50 -31.18 10.50
C LYS A 126 -12.97 -30.29 11.62
N SER A 127 -13.82 -29.37 12.09
CA SER A 127 -13.84 -28.87 13.47
C SER A 127 -12.53 -28.29 14.04
N LEU A 128 -11.99 -27.24 13.41
CA LEU A 128 -11.15 -26.26 14.09
C LEU A 128 -11.72 -24.85 13.91
N LEU A 129 -11.84 -24.12 15.03
CA LEU A 129 -12.36 -22.75 15.09
C LEU A 129 -11.21 -21.76 14.95
N PHE A 130 -11.20 -21.01 13.85
CA PHE A 130 -10.23 -19.95 13.59
C PHE A 130 -10.94 -18.73 13.02
N ASN A 131 -10.83 -17.56 13.66
CA ASN A 131 -11.33 -16.32 13.08
C ASN A 131 -10.39 -15.87 11.96
N VAL A 132 -10.91 -15.16 10.97
CA VAL A 132 -10.14 -14.66 9.82
C VAL A 132 -10.40 -13.16 9.65
N ILE A 133 -9.32 -12.37 9.59
CA ILE A 133 -9.35 -10.90 9.61
C ILE A 133 -8.45 -10.32 8.50
N PHE A 134 -8.76 -9.10 8.05
CA PHE A 134 -8.24 -8.44 6.86
C PHE A 134 -7.05 -7.47 7.11
N THR A 135 -6.16 -7.29 6.13
CA THR A 135 -5.05 -6.31 6.12
C THR A 135 -4.94 -5.53 4.80
N ILE A 136 -4.55 -4.25 4.87
CA ILE A 136 -4.23 -3.38 3.73
C ILE A 136 -2.72 -3.17 3.60
N LEU A 137 -2.23 -2.98 2.37
CA LEU A 137 -0.82 -2.68 2.05
C LEU A 137 -0.75 -1.37 1.26
N ALA A 138 -0.11 -0.35 1.83
CA ALA A 138 -0.05 1.00 1.25
C ALA A 138 1.29 1.33 0.58
N CYS A 139 1.27 2.35 -0.28
CA CYS A 139 2.41 2.81 -1.08
C CYS A 139 2.83 4.26 -0.74
N GLY A 140 3.98 4.69 -1.26
CA GLY A 140 4.37 6.09 -1.42
C GLY A 140 4.77 6.85 -0.15
N LYS A 141 4.87 6.21 1.01
CA LYS A 141 5.29 6.86 2.26
C LYS A 141 6.81 6.79 2.48
N GLN A 142 7.43 7.95 2.70
CA GLN A 142 8.77 8.04 3.28
C GLN A 142 8.67 7.81 4.79
N LEU A 143 9.11 6.64 5.27
CA LEU A 143 9.08 6.31 6.70
C LEU A 143 10.13 7.09 7.52
N MET A 144 11.15 7.64 6.85
CA MET A 144 12.21 8.46 7.45
C MET A 144 12.07 9.93 7.05
N ILE A 145 11.68 10.79 8.00
CA ILE A 145 11.62 12.25 7.80
C ILE A 145 13.03 12.80 7.53
N GLN A 146 13.25 13.42 6.37
CA GLN A 146 14.48 14.12 6.08
C GLN A 146 14.57 15.46 6.81
N THR A 147 15.27 15.51 7.96
CA THR A 147 15.69 16.78 8.56
C THR A 147 17.01 17.27 7.93
N ASN A 148 16.90 18.22 7.00
CA ASN A 148 17.93 19.09 6.39
C ASN A 148 18.91 18.56 5.30
N ARG A 149 18.58 18.91 4.03
CA ARG A 149 19.38 19.54 2.93
C ARG A 149 20.88 19.18 2.65
N THR A 150 21.17 18.83 1.37
CA THR A 150 22.42 18.94 0.52
C THR A 150 23.51 17.81 0.53
N ARG A 151 24.15 17.35 -0.59
CA ARG A 151 24.08 17.74 -2.05
C ARG A 151 24.40 16.67 -3.18
N ILE A 152 23.43 16.12 -3.95
CA ILE A 152 23.66 15.43 -5.28
C ILE A 152 23.57 16.44 -6.44
N ALA A 153 24.67 16.95 -7.02
CA ALA A 153 24.65 17.93 -8.12
C ALA A 153 23.72 19.15 -7.93
N GLY A 154 23.42 19.53 -6.69
CA GLY A 154 22.33 20.46 -6.34
C GLY A 154 21.33 19.91 -5.32
N GLY A 155 21.11 18.59 -5.32
CA GLY A 155 20.16 17.80 -4.50
C GLY A 155 20.55 17.62 -3.03
N SER A 156 20.52 16.40 -2.48
CA SER A 156 21.00 16.06 -1.12
C SER A 156 21.61 14.66 -1.03
N ASP A 157 22.62 14.44 -0.18
CA ASP A 157 22.85 13.08 0.34
C ASP A 157 21.57 12.67 1.08
N ALA A 158 20.96 11.58 0.64
CA ALA A 158 19.73 11.11 1.24
C ALA A 158 20.01 10.46 2.60
N ARG A 159 18.99 10.33 3.44
CA ARG A 159 19.07 9.41 4.59
C ARG A 159 18.86 7.97 4.11
N ARG A 160 19.52 7.01 4.78
CA ARG A 160 19.19 5.57 4.63
C ARG A 160 17.68 5.38 4.85
N GLY A 161 17.00 4.74 3.89
CA GLY A 161 15.55 4.55 3.91
C GLY A 161 14.68 5.77 3.54
N ALA A 162 15.25 6.90 3.09
CA ALA A 162 14.44 8.05 2.68
C ALA A 162 13.66 7.84 1.37
N TRP A 163 14.08 6.89 0.52
CA TRP A 163 13.44 6.55 -0.74
C TRP A 163 13.24 5.03 -0.82
N PRO A 164 12.35 4.44 0.00
CA PRO A 164 12.30 2.98 0.20
C PRO A 164 11.80 2.19 -1.03
N TRP A 165 11.33 2.88 -2.07
CA TRP A 165 10.99 2.31 -3.38
C TRP A 165 12.15 2.29 -4.38
N ILE A 166 13.28 2.96 -4.11
CA ILE A 166 14.37 3.06 -5.08
C ILE A 166 15.13 1.74 -5.17
N VAL A 167 15.35 1.29 -6.42
CA VAL A 167 16.02 0.02 -6.72
C VAL A 167 17.21 0.29 -7.65
N SER A 168 18.37 -0.26 -7.33
CA SER A 168 19.52 -0.28 -8.24
C SER A 168 19.40 -1.51 -9.16
N LEU A 169 19.34 -1.30 -10.47
CA LEU A 169 19.33 -2.39 -11.46
C LEU A 169 20.75 -2.69 -11.94
N HIS A 170 21.19 -3.93 -11.73
CA HIS A 170 22.52 -4.40 -12.10
C HIS A 170 22.43 -5.37 -13.29
N PHE A 171 23.18 -5.09 -14.37
CA PHE A 171 23.31 -5.97 -15.53
C PHE A 171 24.72 -6.56 -15.57
N ASN A 172 24.84 -7.90 -15.59
CA ASN A 172 26.12 -8.62 -15.44
C ASN A 172 26.96 -8.09 -14.26
N SER A 173 26.32 -7.98 -13.09
CA SER A 173 26.91 -7.51 -11.83
C SER A 173 27.39 -6.05 -11.78
N ARG A 174 27.11 -5.22 -12.80
CA ARG A 174 27.41 -3.78 -12.79
C ARG A 174 26.12 -2.97 -12.65
N PRO A 175 26.07 -1.92 -11.80
CA PRO A 175 24.94 -1.00 -11.78
C PRO A 175 24.81 -0.30 -13.14
N VAL A 176 23.59 -0.22 -13.68
CA VAL A 176 23.33 0.42 -14.98
C VAL A 176 22.20 1.45 -14.91
N CYS A 177 21.12 1.14 -14.20
CA CYS A 177 19.94 2.01 -14.13
C CYS A 177 19.30 1.99 -12.74
N GLY A 178 18.43 2.97 -12.47
CA GLY A 178 17.47 2.91 -11.38
C GLY A 178 16.14 2.27 -11.81
N ALA A 179 15.36 1.83 -10.83
CA ALA A 179 13.95 1.49 -10.95
C ALA A 179 13.19 1.90 -9.68
N SER A 180 11.86 1.84 -9.76
CA SER A 180 10.97 2.02 -8.62
C SER A 180 10.15 0.75 -8.38
N LEU A 181 10.15 0.25 -7.14
CA LEU A 181 9.25 -0.81 -6.69
C LEU A 181 7.80 -0.28 -6.68
N VAL A 182 6.84 -1.00 -7.30
CA VAL A 182 5.42 -0.60 -7.33
C VAL A 182 4.47 -1.56 -6.62
N ASN A 183 4.89 -2.80 -6.38
CA ASN A 183 4.28 -3.73 -5.43
C ASN A 183 5.35 -4.73 -4.95
N ASP A 184 4.99 -5.90 -4.43
CA ASP A 184 5.93 -6.87 -3.86
C ASP A 184 6.71 -7.69 -4.91
N GLU A 185 6.37 -7.57 -6.20
CA GLU A 185 7.01 -8.36 -7.28
C GLU A 185 7.27 -7.58 -8.58
N TRP A 186 6.81 -6.34 -8.73
CA TRP A 186 6.97 -5.53 -9.94
C TRP A 186 7.79 -4.25 -9.72
N LEU A 187 8.67 -3.98 -10.69
CA LEU A 187 9.46 -2.76 -10.83
C LEU A 187 9.07 -1.98 -12.08
N VAL A 188 9.05 -0.65 -11.99
CA VAL A 188 9.00 0.28 -13.14
C VAL A 188 10.40 0.84 -13.40
N THR A 189 10.85 0.81 -14.66
CA THR A 189 12.10 1.42 -15.12
C THR A 189 11.95 1.98 -16.54
N ALA A 190 13.01 2.55 -17.10
CA ALA A 190 13.01 3.06 -18.48
C ALA A 190 13.23 1.93 -19.49
N ALA A 191 12.55 1.98 -20.64
CA ALA A 191 12.72 1.00 -21.71
C ALA A 191 14.14 0.98 -22.26
N HIS A 192 14.83 2.11 -22.31
CA HIS A 192 16.21 2.20 -22.78
C HIS A 192 17.20 1.41 -21.92
N CYS A 193 16.91 1.22 -20.63
CA CYS A 193 17.72 0.38 -19.75
C CYS A 193 17.67 -1.08 -20.18
N ALA A 194 16.50 -1.57 -20.60
CA ALA A 194 16.23 -2.98 -20.85
C ALA A 194 16.26 -3.38 -22.34
N TYR A 195 16.81 -2.54 -23.23
CA TYR A 195 16.71 -2.72 -24.68
C TYR A 195 17.94 -3.38 -25.33
N GLY A 196 17.75 -4.03 -26.47
CA GLY A 196 18.84 -4.51 -27.34
C GLY A 196 19.66 -5.64 -26.73
N ARG A 197 20.88 -5.36 -26.25
CA ARG A 197 21.74 -6.39 -25.63
C ARG A 197 21.31 -6.76 -24.21
N GLN A 198 20.40 -5.99 -23.62
CA GLN A 198 19.98 -6.12 -22.22
C GLN A 198 18.62 -6.81 -22.05
N LEU A 199 18.17 -7.56 -23.05
CA LEU A 199 16.86 -8.22 -23.08
C LEU A 199 16.76 -9.53 -22.27
N LYS A 200 17.86 -10.06 -21.71
CA LYS A 200 17.86 -11.34 -20.98
C LYS A 200 17.58 -11.12 -19.48
N PRO A 201 16.44 -11.58 -18.92
CA PRO A 201 16.12 -11.41 -17.50
C PRO A 201 17.19 -11.98 -16.57
N SER A 202 17.73 -13.15 -16.88
CA SER A 202 18.77 -13.85 -16.10
C SER A 202 20.12 -13.13 -15.99
N GLN A 203 20.34 -12.03 -16.72
CA GLN A 203 21.52 -11.18 -16.59
C GLN A 203 21.28 -9.95 -15.69
N TRP A 204 20.03 -9.72 -15.27
CA TRP A 204 19.62 -8.63 -14.40
C TRP A 204 19.46 -9.07 -12.95
N LYS A 205 19.78 -8.14 -12.04
CA LYS A 205 19.45 -8.22 -10.63
C LYS A 205 18.90 -6.88 -10.14
N ALA A 206 17.87 -6.94 -9.31
CA ALA A 206 17.32 -5.82 -8.58
C ALA A 206 17.95 -5.77 -7.18
N VAL A 207 18.42 -4.61 -6.77
CA VAL A 207 19.01 -4.40 -5.44
C VAL A 207 18.14 -3.38 -4.69
N LEU A 208 17.43 -3.85 -3.67
CA LEU A 208 16.44 -3.11 -2.89
C LEU A 208 16.96 -2.82 -1.49
N GLY A 209 16.52 -1.73 -0.86
CA GLY A 209 17.00 -1.32 0.48
C GLY A 209 18.45 -0.79 0.50
N LEU A 210 19.07 -0.66 -0.67
CA LEU A 210 20.45 -0.19 -0.84
C LEU A 210 20.58 1.28 -0.43
N TYR A 211 21.71 1.64 0.19
CA TYR A 211 22.08 3.03 0.46
C TYR A 211 23.33 3.43 -0.33
N GLU A 212 24.44 2.72 -0.14
CA GLU A 212 25.67 2.92 -0.92
C GLU A 212 25.94 1.70 -1.81
N GLN A 213 26.47 1.91 -3.02
CA GLN A 213 26.80 0.84 -3.98
C GLN A 213 27.85 -0.16 -3.47
N SER A 214 28.59 0.20 -2.41
CA SER A 214 29.55 -0.64 -1.68
C SER A 214 28.88 -1.66 -0.75
N GLU A 215 27.65 -1.39 -0.28
CA GLU A 215 26.98 -2.08 0.82
C GLU A 215 26.06 -3.24 0.37
N MET A 216 26.20 -3.72 -0.86
CA MET A 216 25.28 -4.71 -1.48
C MET A 216 25.08 -6.01 -0.67
N THR A 217 25.99 -6.35 0.25
CA THR A 217 25.93 -7.55 1.11
C THR A 217 25.50 -7.26 2.55
N GLN A 218 25.20 -6.00 2.90
CA GLN A 218 24.84 -5.60 4.25
C GLN A 218 23.32 -5.42 4.40
N PRO A 219 22.70 -5.90 5.50
CA PRO A 219 21.33 -5.55 5.83
C PRO A 219 21.15 -4.02 5.90
N PRO A 220 20.03 -3.46 5.41
CA PRO A 220 18.79 -4.11 5.01
C PRO A 220 18.73 -4.51 3.52
N THR A 221 19.85 -4.52 2.80
CA THR A 221 19.87 -4.76 1.35
C THR A 221 19.41 -6.16 0.97
N ILE A 222 18.54 -6.25 -0.04
CA ILE A 222 18.11 -7.51 -0.66
C ILE A 222 18.47 -7.49 -2.16
N VAL A 223 18.93 -8.62 -2.69
CA VAL A 223 19.26 -8.80 -4.11
C VAL A 223 18.36 -9.87 -4.71
N GLU A 224 17.42 -9.46 -5.55
CA GLU A 224 16.52 -10.37 -6.27
C GLU A 224 16.89 -10.51 -7.75
N ASN A 225 16.55 -11.66 -8.34
CA ASN A 225 16.68 -11.91 -9.78
C ASN A 225 15.45 -11.38 -10.54
N ILE A 226 15.64 -11.07 -11.82
CA ILE A 226 14.53 -10.77 -12.75
C ILE A 226 14.22 -12.00 -13.59
N ASP A 227 12.95 -12.40 -13.68
CA ASP A 227 12.48 -13.50 -14.51
C ASP A 227 11.74 -13.02 -15.79
N GLN A 228 11.08 -11.86 -15.73
CA GLN A 228 10.38 -11.25 -16.87
C GLN A 228 10.75 -9.77 -17.06
N ILE A 229 10.82 -9.34 -18.32
CA ILE A 229 10.95 -7.94 -18.75
C ILE A 229 9.81 -7.65 -19.74
N VAL A 230 9.03 -6.60 -19.50
CA VAL A 230 7.94 -6.16 -20.39
C VAL A 230 8.22 -4.72 -20.82
N ILE A 231 8.63 -4.53 -22.08
CA ILE A 231 8.92 -3.22 -22.66
C ILE A 231 7.64 -2.67 -23.29
N ASN A 232 7.39 -1.36 -23.16
CA ASN A 232 6.28 -0.71 -23.85
C ASN A 232 6.39 -0.94 -25.38
N PRO A 233 5.37 -1.51 -26.05
CA PRO A 233 5.43 -1.84 -27.48
C PRO A 233 5.59 -0.61 -28.38
N HIS A 234 5.32 0.59 -27.87
CA HIS A 234 5.49 1.86 -28.59
C HIS A 234 6.86 2.52 -28.36
N TYR A 235 7.79 1.90 -27.61
CA TYR A 235 9.09 2.50 -27.33
C TYR A 235 9.93 2.76 -28.60
N MET A 236 10.18 4.03 -28.90
CA MET A 236 10.93 4.45 -30.09
C MET A 236 12.39 4.74 -29.76
N LYS A 237 13.28 3.78 -30.03
CA LYS A 237 14.73 3.86 -29.71
C LYS A 237 15.41 5.18 -30.12
N ARG A 238 15.02 5.78 -31.26
CA ARG A 238 15.66 6.98 -31.84
C ARG A 238 15.24 8.28 -31.14
N THR A 239 13.97 8.40 -30.78
CA THR A 239 13.36 9.61 -30.20
C THR A 239 13.21 9.54 -28.69
N LYS A 240 13.23 8.33 -28.12
CA LYS A 240 12.92 8.03 -26.70
C LYS A 240 11.47 8.26 -26.31
N ASP A 241 10.56 8.22 -27.29
CA ASP A 241 9.13 8.19 -27.00
C ASP A 241 8.75 6.86 -26.33
N SER A 242 7.79 6.92 -25.40
CA SER A 242 7.28 5.76 -24.64
C SER A 242 8.37 4.95 -23.90
N ASP A 243 9.36 5.65 -23.32
CA ASP A 243 10.51 5.08 -22.63
C ASP A 243 10.19 4.49 -21.22
N ILE A 244 9.33 3.48 -21.19
CA ILE A 244 8.91 2.76 -19.96
C ILE A 244 8.93 1.25 -20.15
N ALA A 245 9.41 0.52 -19.15
CA ALA A 245 9.38 -0.93 -19.07
C ALA A 245 9.09 -1.39 -17.64
N LEU A 246 8.49 -2.58 -17.53
CA LEU A 246 8.30 -3.30 -16.29
C LEU A 246 9.33 -4.44 -16.18
N MET A 247 9.77 -4.73 -14.96
CA MET A 247 10.53 -5.94 -14.64
C MET A 247 9.84 -6.67 -13.49
N HIS A 248 9.72 -7.99 -13.61
CA HIS A 248 9.15 -8.85 -12.56
C HIS A 248 10.30 -9.49 -11.76
N LEU A 249 10.13 -9.56 -10.44
CA LEU A 249 11.04 -10.20 -9.52
C LEU A 249 10.73 -11.70 -9.47
N GLN A 250 11.77 -12.55 -9.48
CA GLN A 250 11.60 -14.00 -9.38
C GLN A 250 10.89 -14.42 -8.07
N HIS A 251 11.01 -13.63 -7.00
CA HIS A 251 10.32 -13.86 -5.73
C HIS A 251 9.77 -12.54 -5.17
N LYS A 252 8.65 -12.65 -4.45
CA LYS A 252 8.04 -11.54 -3.71
C LYS A 252 8.97 -11.01 -2.62
N VAL A 253 9.25 -9.71 -2.62
CA VAL A 253 10.01 -9.05 -1.55
C VAL A 253 9.13 -8.78 -0.34
N LYS A 254 9.69 -8.94 0.86
CA LYS A 254 9.03 -8.51 2.09
C LYS A 254 9.23 -7.01 2.29
N TYR A 255 8.15 -6.29 2.56
CA TYR A 255 8.25 -4.88 2.91
C TYR A 255 8.93 -4.68 4.27
N THR A 256 9.69 -3.61 4.38
CA THR A 256 10.47 -3.20 5.58
C THR A 256 10.53 -1.67 5.63
N ASP A 257 11.14 -1.09 6.67
CA ASP A 257 11.38 0.36 6.73
C ASP A 257 12.22 0.92 5.55
N TYR A 258 12.90 0.05 4.81
CA TYR A 258 13.82 0.37 3.72
C TYR A 258 13.34 -0.14 2.36
N ILE A 259 12.26 -0.92 2.31
CA ILE A 259 11.70 -1.54 1.10
C ILE A 259 10.17 -1.36 1.15
N GLN A 260 9.65 -0.43 0.37
CA GLN A 260 8.22 -0.10 0.26
C GLN A 260 7.89 0.30 -1.18
N PRO A 261 6.68 0.04 -1.70
CA PRO A 261 6.31 0.43 -3.05
C PRO A 261 6.04 1.95 -3.16
N ILE A 262 6.25 2.53 -4.34
CA ILE A 262 5.77 3.87 -4.70
C ILE A 262 4.34 3.76 -5.28
N CYS A 263 3.49 4.75 -5.01
CA CYS A 263 2.18 4.83 -5.67
C CYS A 263 2.32 5.23 -7.14
N LEU A 264 1.49 4.64 -7.99
CA LEU A 264 1.30 5.09 -9.36
C LEU A 264 0.30 6.26 -9.41
N PRO A 265 0.45 7.22 -10.36
CA PRO A 265 -0.54 8.25 -10.59
C PRO A 265 -1.81 7.66 -11.22
N GLU A 266 -2.95 8.34 -11.04
CA GLU A 266 -4.18 7.95 -11.75
C GLU A 266 -4.03 8.17 -13.26
N LYS A 267 -4.75 7.37 -14.06
CA LYS A 267 -4.65 7.35 -15.53
C LYS A 267 -4.72 8.73 -16.21
N ASN A 268 -5.46 9.68 -15.62
CA ASN A 268 -5.68 11.03 -16.14
C ASN A 268 -5.13 12.12 -15.19
N GLN A 269 -4.31 11.77 -14.19
CA GLN A 269 -3.77 12.73 -13.23
C GLN A 269 -2.82 13.70 -13.92
N GLN A 270 -3.10 14.99 -13.78
CA GLN A 270 -2.26 16.05 -14.34
C GLN A 270 -1.34 16.64 -13.27
N PHE A 271 -0.06 16.77 -13.59
CA PHE A 271 0.92 17.49 -12.78
C PHE A 271 1.13 18.87 -13.38
N LEU A 272 0.67 19.91 -12.67
CA LEU A 272 0.79 21.29 -13.13
C LEU A 272 2.26 21.74 -13.17
N PRO A 273 2.67 22.57 -14.14
CA PRO A 273 4.00 23.18 -14.15
C PRO A 273 4.28 23.95 -12.85
N GLY A 274 5.51 23.83 -12.33
CA GLY A 274 5.92 24.49 -11.09
C GLY A 274 5.74 23.68 -9.81
N ILE A 275 5.14 22.48 -9.87
CA ILE A 275 5.15 21.53 -8.75
C ILE A 275 6.60 21.08 -8.48
N THR A 276 7.05 21.18 -7.24
CA THR A 276 8.37 20.69 -6.81
C THR A 276 8.35 19.16 -6.66
N CYS A 277 9.04 18.46 -7.56
CA CYS A 277 9.28 17.02 -7.48
C CYS A 277 10.71 16.74 -6.99
N ALA A 278 10.94 15.51 -6.51
CA ALA A 278 12.25 15.03 -6.10
C ALA A 278 12.76 13.92 -7.03
N ILE A 279 14.09 13.85 -7.20
CA ILE A 279 14.79 12.83 -7.97
C ILE A 279 15.87 12.24 -7.06
N ALA A 280 16.02 10.92 -7.09
CA ALA A 280 17.02 10.18 -6.31
C ALA A 280 17.67 9.09 -7.17
N GLY A 281 18.92 8.74 -6.88
CA GLY A 281 19.67 7.69 -7.59
C GLY A 281 21.18 7.80 -7.36
N TRP A 282 21.92 6.84 -7.92
CA TRP A 282 23.38 6.72 -7.81
C TRP A 282 24.11 7.08 -9.11
N GLY A 283 23.49 7.87 -9.99
CA GLY A 283 24.10 8.29 -11.25
C GLY A 283 25.27 9.25 -11.02
N ASN A 284 26.31 9.11 -11.83
CA ASN A 284 27.36 10.13 -11.91
C ASN A 284 26.81 11.44 -12.48
N ILE A 285 27.49 12.52 -12.09
CA ILE A 285 27.21 13.92 -12.45
C ILE A 285 28.09 14.31 -13.64
#